data_AF-A0A093ZCW6-F1
#
_entry.id   AF-A0A093ZCW6-F1
#
_cell.length_a   1.000
_cell.length_b   1.000
_cell.length_c   1.000
_cell.angle_alpha   90.00
_cell.angle_beta   90.00
_cell.angle_gamma   90.00
#
_symmetry.space_group_name_H-M   'P 1'
#
loop_
_entity.id
_entity.type
_entity.pdbx_description
1 polymer ?
#
loop_
_entity_poly.entity_id
_entity_poly.type
_entity_poly.pdbx_seq_one_letter_code
_entity_poly.pdbx_strand_id
1 'polypeptide(L)'
;MHHDDKGRELARLPSKRRRVPESITRNACLNCKKGRAKCDGNKPCSRCTTRAEMTPCVYEVHIKHAKEELMKQIHELRAKNNLNERVIKALQSGDKAPDILRAL
;
A
#
# COMPACT_ATOMS: atom_id res chain seq x y z
N MET A 1 36.08 -43.15 -11.12
CA MET A 1 36.52 -42.17 -10.12
C MET A 1 35.40 -41.15 -9.99
N HIS A 2 34.72 -41.17 -8.85
CA HIS A 2 33.55 -40.34 -8.54
C HIS A 2 34.03 -38.96 -8.11
N HIS A 3 33.39 -37.88 -8.57
CA HIS A 3 33.41 -36.62 -7.84
C HIS A 3 32.01 -36.00 -7.85
N ASP A 4 31.48 -35.98 -6.64
CA ASP A 4 30.13 -35.66 -6.24
C ASP A 4 29.74 -34.20 -6.43
N ASP A 5 28.49 -34.04 -6.85
CA ASP A 5 27.63 -32.90 -6.65
C ASP A 5 27.61 -32.50 -5.17
N LYS A 6 28.06 -31.29 -4.84
CA LYS A 6 27.81 -30.69 -3.53
C LYS A 6 27.37 -29.25 -3.68
N GLY A 7 26.05 -29.11 -3.83
CA GLY A 7 25.32 -27.86 -3.72
C GLY A 7 25.80 -27.00 -2.56
N ARG A 8 26.23 -25.78 -2.89
CA ARG A 8 26.42 -24.70 -1.93
C ARG A 8 25.18 -23.82 -1.98
N GLU A 9 24.13 -24.29 -1.32
CA GLU A 9 22.94 -23.49 -1.02
C GLU A 9 23.34 -22.44 0.03
N LEU A 10 23.82 -21.29 -0.46
CA LEU A 10 24.00 -20.09 0.34
C LEU A 10 22.60 -19.62 0.76
N ALA A 11 22.16 -20.13 1.91
CA ALA A 11 20.99 -19.62 2.61
C ALA A 11 21.06 -18.09 2.62
N ARG A 12 20.13 -17.47 1.88
CA ARG A 12 19.96 -16.01 1.84
C ARG A 12 19.52 -15.56 3.23
N LEU A 13 20.50 -15.24 4.08
CA LEU A 13 20.22 -14.56 5.34
C LEU A 13 19.44 -13.27 5.01
N PRO A 14 18.30 -13.01 5.67
CA PRO A 14 17.56 -11.79 5.45
C PRO A 14 18.49 -10.64 5.78
N SER A 15 18.78 -9.80 4.78
CA SER A 15 19.61 -8.62 4.91
C SER A 15 19.02 -7.76 6.02
N LYS A 16 19.68 -7.75 7.19
CA LYS A 16 19.30 -6.93 8.35
C LYS A 16 19.28 -5.48 7.88
N ARG A 17 18.10 -4.98 7.49
CA ARG A 17 17.93 -3.56 7.15
C ARG A 17 18.47 -2.79 8.34
N ARG A 18 19.54 -2.01 8.14
CA ARG A 18 20.17 -1.20 9.17
C ARG A 18 19.07 -0.38 9.83
N ARG A 19 18.77 -0.65 11.11
CA ARG A 19 17.72 0.07 11.85
C ARG A 19 18.06 1.56 11.77
N VAL A 20 17.08 2.33 11.32
CA VAL A 20 17.18 3.79 11.31
C VAL A 20 17.33 4.23 12.78
N PRO A 21 18.34 5.04 13.13
CA PRO A 21 18.45 5.62 14.48
C PRO A 21 17.13 6.26 14.89
N GLU A 22 16.74 6.12 16.15
CA GLU A 22 15.45 6.61 16.67
C GLU A 22 15.26 8.13 16.46
N SER A 23 16.37 8.86 16.40
CA SER A 23 16.43 10.29 16.07
C SER A 23 16.14 10.62 14.60
N ILE A 24 15.87 9.63 13.74
CA ILE A 24 15.60 9.80 12.31
C ILE A 24 14.26 9.15 11.97
N THR A 25 13.31 9.94 11.49
CA THR A 25 12.02 9.43 11.06
C THR A 25 12.14 8.65 9.75
N ARG A 26 11.29 7.62 9.59
CA ARG A 26 11.13 6.91 8.30
C ARG A 26 10.40 7.77 7.27
N ASN A 27 9.49 8.65 7.70
CA ASN A 27 8.78 9.56 6.81
C ASN A 27 9.31 10.98 6.98
N ALA A 28 10.34 11.35 6.22
CA ALA A 28 10.89 12.70 6.22
C ALA A 28 9.92 13.72 5.59
N CYS A 29 9.97 14.97 6.05
CA CYS A 29 9.24 16.09 5.42
C CYS A 29 9.72 16.32 3.97
N LEU A 30 8.92 17.00 3.16
CA LEU A 30 9.20 17.26 1.74
C LEU A 30 10.55 17.96 1.51
N ASN A 31 10.85 18.96 2.33
CA ASN A 31 12.11 19.70 2.28
C ASN A 31 13.32 18.79 2.54
N CYS A 32 13.26 17.96 3.58
CA CYS A 32 14.32 17.01 3.90
C CYS A 32 14.43 15.88 2.88
N LYS A 33 13.30 15.42 2.30
CA LYS A 33 13.29 14.47 1.18
C LYS A 33 13.99 15.05 -0.04
N LYS A 34 13.66 16.28 -0.44
CA LYS A 34 14.27 17.00 -1.57
C LYS A 34 15.76 17.22 -1.35
N GLY A 35 16.15 17.63 -0.14
CA GLY A 35 17.55 17.86 0.24
C GLY A 35 18.34 16.60 0.60
N ARG A 36 17.74 15.39 0.55
CA ARG A 36 18.33 14.12 0.99
C ARG A 36 18.99 14.20 2.38
N ALA A 37 18.35 14.93 3.29
CA ALA A 37 18.84 15.21 4.63
C ALA A 37 18.16 14.34 5.70
N LYS A 38 18.82 14.17 6.84
CA LYS A 38 18.21 13.55 8.03
C LYS A 38 17.07 14.43 8.53
N CYS A 39 15.93 13.80 8.80
CA CYS A 39 14.73 14.42 9.35
C CYS A 39 14.41 13.73 10.67
N ASP A 40 14.14 14.51 11.71
CA ASP A 40 13.84 14.03 13.06
C ASP A 40 12.34 13.69 13.26
N GLY A 41 11.46 14.10 12.33
CA GLY A 41 10.03 13.82 12.43
C GLY A 41 9.22 14.84 13.24
N ASN A 42 9.88 15.81 13.86
CA ASN A 42 9.20 16.90 14.58
C ASN A 42 8.43 17.80 13.60
N LYS A 43 7.44 18.56 14.11
CA LYS A 43 6.61 19.46 13.31
C LYS A 43 6.63 20.89 13.88
N PRO A 44 7.37 21.82 13.26
CA PRO A 44 8.34 21.62 12.17
C PRO A 44 9.57 20.81 12.61
N CYS A 45 10.25 20.15 11.67
CA CYS A 45 11.47 19.38 11.98
C CYS A 45 12.60 20.33 12.38
N SER A 46 13.53 19.93 13.27
CA SER A 46 14.59 20.84 13.74
C SER A 46 15.36 21.50 12.60
N ARG A 47 15.59 20.77 11.50
CA ARG A 47 16.27 21.31 10.31
C ARG A 47 15.48 22.42 9.61
N CYS A 48 14.16 22.25 9.45
CA CYS A 48 13.30 23.26 8.83
C CYS A 48 13.14 24.48 9.74
N THR A 49 13.15 24.30 11.06
CA THR A 49 13.16 25.42 12.02
C THR A 49 14.40 26.29 11.85
N THR A 50 15.59 25.69 11.72
CA THR A 50 16.85 26.44 11.60
C THR A 50 17.03 27.11 10.23
N ARG A 51 16.56 26.49 9.15
CA ARG A 51 16.78 27.01 7.79
C ARG A 51 15.79 28.04 7.32
N ALA A 52 14.68 28.26 8.04
CA ALA A 52 13.57 29.12 7.64
C ALA A 52 13.34 29.05 6.11
N GLU A 53 13.22 27.81 5.59
CA GLU A 53 13.12 27.60 4.15
C GLU A 53 11.87 28.33 3.63
N MET A 54 11.95 28.87 2.40
CA MET A 54 10.82 29.56 1.76
C MET A 54 9.54 28.71 1.70
N THR A 55 9.67 27.37 1.77
CA THR A 55 8.56 26.42 1.77
C THR A 55 8.31 25.83 3.16
N PRO A 56 7.03 25.68 3.56
CA PRO A 56 6.67 25.14 4.87
C PRO A 56 7.16 23.69 5.06
N CYS A 57 7.40 23.32 6.32
CA CYS A 57 7.76 21.95 6.70
C CYS A 57 6.55 21.01 6.58
N VAL A 58 6.32 20.45 5.39
CA VAL A 58 5.16 19.59 5.09
C VAL A 58 5.55 18.11 5.08
N TYR A 59 4.72 17.27 5.70
CA TYR A 59 4.85 15.82 5.65
C TYR A 59 3.71 15.24 4.82
N GLU A 60 4.06 14.51 3.76
CA GLU A 60 3.10 13.73 3.00
C GLU A 60 3.09 12.27 3.48
N VAL A 61 1.90 11.71 3.58
CA VAL A 61 1.71 10.28 3.84
C VAL A 61 1.91 9.54 2.51
N HIS A 62 2.59 8.39 2.55
CA HIS A 62 2.70 7.54 1.36
C HIS A 62 1.37 6.81 1.12
N ILE A 63 0.57 7.26 0.16
CA ILE A 63 -0.81 6.76 -0.10
C ILE A 63 -0.84 5.49 -0.97
N LYS A 64 0.30 5.01 -1.49
CA LYS A 64 0.33 3.96 -2.55
C LYS A 64 -0.51 2.71 -2.23
N HIS A 65 -0.27 2.07 -1.09
CA HIS A 65 -1.01 0.87 -0.72
C HIS A 65 -2.49 1.12 -0.41
N ALA A 66 -2.80 2.27 0.20
CA ALA A 66 -4.20 2.63 0.47
C ALA A 66 -4.97 2.84 -0.85
N LYS A 67 -4.34 3.44 -1.87
CA LYS A 67 -4.96 3.61 -3.19
C LYS A 67 -5.18 2.28 -3.89
N GLU A 68 -4.20 1.38 -3.87
CA GLU A 68 -4.30 0.04 -4.48
C GLU A 68 -5.45 -0.76 -3.86
N GLU A 69 -5.55 -0.77 -2.54
CA GLU A 69 -6.60 -1.48 -1.81
C GLU A 69 -7.99 -0.88 -2.06
N LEU A 70 -8.12 0.46 -2.06
CA LEU A 70 -9.36 1.13 -2.41
C LEU A 70 -9.82 0.82 -3.84
N MET A 71 -8.89 0.77 -4.80
CA MET A 71 -9.19 0.42 -6.19
C MET A 71 -9.69 -1.02 -6.32
N LYS A 72 -9.08 -1.96 -5.57
CA LYS A 72 -9.54 -3.35 -5.50
C LYS A 72 -10.97 -3.43 -4.96
N GLN A 73 -11.25 -2.73 -3.86
CA GLN A 73 -12.60 -2.68 -3.28
C GLN A 73 -13.63 -2.09 -4.25
N ILE A 74 -13.29 -1.03 -4.98
CA ILE A 74 -14.17 -0.46 -6.02
C ILE A 74 -14.49 -1.50 -7.10
N HIS A 75 -13.51 -2.29 -7.54
CA HIS A 75 -13.72 -3.31 -8.55
C HIS A 75 -14.64 -4.43 -8.05
N GLU A 76 -14.39 -4.93 -6.83
CA GLU A 76 -15.23 -5.95 -6.20
C GLU A 76 -16.68 -5.47 -6.01
N LEU A 77 -16.87 -4.23 -5.54
CA LEU A 77 -18.20 -3.65 -5.36
C LEU A 77 -18.94 -3.48 -6.69
N ARG A 78 -18.25 -3.05 -7.75
CA ARG A 78 -18.85 -2.95 -9.10
C ARG A 78 -19.27 -4.31 -9.63
N ALA A 79 -18.45 -5.35 -9.42
CA ALA A 79 -18.79 -6.71 -9.82
C ALA A 79 -20.05 -7.22 -9.08
N LYS A 80 -20.12 -6.99 -7.76
CA LYS A 80 -21.31 -7.34 -6.95
C LYS A 80 -22.55 -6.58 -7.41
N ASN A 81 -22.45 -5.27 -7.65
CA ASN A 81 -23.58 -4.47 -8.11
C ASN A 81 -24.10 -4.95 -9.46
N ASN A 82 -23.22 -5.27 -10.42
CA ASN A 82 -23.64 -5.82 -11.71
C ASN A 82 -24.35 -7.17 -11.55
N LEU A 83 -23.86 -8.04 -10.68
CA LEU A 83 -24.54 -9.31 -10.38
C LEU A 83 -25.93 -9.07 -9.77
N ASN A 84 -26.02 -8.18 -8.79
CA ASN A 84 -27.28 -7.82 -8.15
C ASN A 84 -28.28 -7.25 -9.16
N GLU A 85 -27.85 -6.36 -10.06
CA GLU A 85 -28.69 -5.83 -11.13
C GLU A 85 -29.23 -6.92 -12.05
N ARG A 86 -28.40 -7.92 -12.40
CA ARG A 86 -28.84 -9.07 -13.20
C ARG A 86 -29.87 -9.92 -12.47
N VAL A 87 -29.66 -10.19 -11.18
CA VAL A 87 -30.63 -10.92 -10.35
C VAL A 87 -31.94 -10.14 -10.26
N ILE A 88 -31.90 -8.85 -9.96
CA ILE A 88 -33.08 -7.99 -9.86
C ILE A 88 -33.85 -7.98 -11.18
N LYS A 89 -33.18 -7.80 -12.32
CA LYS A 89 -33.83 -7.85 -13.64
C LYS A 89 -34.50 -9.19 -13.92
N ALA A 90 -33.85 -10.29 -13.55
CA ALA A 90 -34.41 -11.63 -13.75
C ALA A 90 -35.61 -11.94 -12.84
N LEU A 91 -35.63 -11.38 -11.62
CA LEU A 91 -36.80 -11.42 -10.74
C LEU A 91 -37.96 -10.59 -11.31
N GLN A 92 -37.66 -9.40 -11.86
CA GLN A 92 -38.67 -8.51 -12.46
C GLN A 92 -39.31 -9.08 -13.73
N SER A 93 -38.58 -9.87 -14.52
CA SER A 93 -39.10 -10.45 -15.77
C SER A 93 -40.02 -11.66 -15.56
N GLY A 94 -40.27 -12.11 -14.32
CA GLY A 94 -41.26 -13.14 -13.98
C GLY A 94 -40.95 -14.58 -14.43
N ASP A 95 -40.13 -14.79 -15.47
CA ASP A 95 -39.99 -16.09 -16.14
C ASP A 95 -39.16 -17.14 -15.37
N LYS A 96 -38.30 -16.74 -14.43
CA LYS A 96 -37.38 -17.66 -13.71
C LYS A 96 -37.15 -17.29 -12.24
N ALA A 97 -37.94 -16.37 -11.70
CA ALA A 97 -37.81 -15.92 -10.32
C ALA A 97 -37.76 -17.05 -9.28
N PRO A 98 -38.61 -18.10 -9.33
CA PRO A 98 -38.53 -19.21 -8.38
C PRO A 98 -37.27 -20.06 -8.53
N ASP A 99 -36.77 -20.28 -9.75
CA ASP A 99 -35.56 -21.09 -9.98
C ASP A 99 -34.28 -20.37 -9.53
N ILE A 100 -34.24 -19.05 -9.70
CA ILE A 100 -33.11 -18.21 -9.29
C ILE A 100 -33.02 -18.12 -7.76
N LEU A 101 -34.16 -17.97 -7.06
CA LEU A 101 -34.21 -17.99 -5.60
C LEU A 101 -33.75 -19.33 -5.01
N ARG A 102 -33.89 -20.42 -5.76
CA ARG A 102 -33.54 -21.78 -5.34
C ARG A 102 -32.06 -22.14 -5.56
N ALA A 103 -31.33 -21.31 -6.31
CA ALA A 103 -29.91 -21.49 -6.64
C ALA A 103 -28.96 -20.54 -5.88
N LEU A 104 -29.52 -19.63 -5.08
CA LEU A 104 -28.81 -18.79 -4.11
C LEU A 104 -28.72 -19.51 -2.76
#